data_AF-A0A925SHQ0-F1
#
_entry.id   AF-A0A925SHQ0-F1
#
_cell.length_a   1.000
_cell.length_b   1.000
_cell.length_c   1.000
_cell.angle_alpha   90.00
_cell.angle_beta   90.00
_cell.angle_gamma   90.00
#
_symmetry.space_group_name_H-M   'P 1'
#
loop_
_entity.id
_entity.type
_entity.pdbx_description
1 polymer ?
#
loop_
_entity_poly.entity_id
_entity_poly.type
_entity_poly.pdbx_seq_one_letter_code
_entity_poly.pdbx_strand_id
1 'polypeptide(L)'
;MTALRILFTAVLLGMLGIVGWASYRCALFDIPPEVLSHPWFIATLLDAYCAFVAFWVWVAWKEGTVAARVLWLFTILLWGNPAIALYMLLELSRVKREGGGLDAVFTTKRPGATKLPALLLGLAVAVYLIGAKNVLFG
;
A
#
# COMPACT_ATOMS: atom_id res chain seq x y z
N MET A 1 -8.90 -19.43 -6.32
CA MET A 1 -7.74 -18.53 -6.51
C MET A 1 -7.92 -17.49 -7.61
N THR A 2 -8.49 -17.83 -8.77
CA THR A 2 -8.65 -16.88 -9.91
C THR A 2 -9.49 -15.65 -9.56
N ALA A 3 -10.65 -15.84 -8.91
CA ALA A 3 -11.53 -14.74 -8.53
C ALA A 3 -10.83 -13.70 -7.63
N LEU A 4 -10.07 -14.15 -6.62
CA LEU A 4 -9.30 -13.24 -5.74
C LEU A 4 -8.25 -12.44 -6.51
N ARG A 5 -7.58 -13.05 -7.49
CA ARG A 5 -6.62 -12.33 -8.33
C ARG A 5 -7.30 -11.26 -9.18
N ILE A 6 -8.46 -11.58 -9.76
CA ILE A 6 -9.26 -10.59 -10.50
C ILE A 6 -9.65 -9.44 -9.58
N LEU A 7 -10.16 -9.74 -8.39
CA LEU A 7 -10.55 -8.73 -7.39
C LEU A 7 -9.38 -7.82 -7.03
N PHE A 8 -8.25 -8.37 -6.58
CA PHE A 8 -7.11 -7.54 -6.17
C PHE A 8 -6.47 -6.80 -7.36
N THR A 9 -6.57 -7.33 -8.58
CA THR A 9 -6.16 -6.60 -9.78
C THR A 9 -7.09 -5.41 -10.04
N ALA A 10 -8.40 -5.61 -9.93
CA ALA A 10 -9.38 -4.53 -10.06
C ALA A 10 -9.18 -3.45 -8.97
N VAL A 11 -8.94 -3.85 -7.72
CA VAL A 11 -8.62 -2.92 -6.63
C VAL A 11 -7.34 -2.14 -6.92
N LEU A 12 -6.27 -2.82 -7.37
CA LEU A 12 -5.00 -2.17 -7.69
C LEU A 12 -5.18 -1.12 -8.80
N LEU A 13 -5.78 -1.51 -9.93
CA LEU A 13 -6.00 -0.61 -11.07
C LEU A 13 -6.97 0.52 -10.71
N GLY A 14 -8.04 0.20 -9.97
CA GLY A 14 -9.03 1.19 -9.52
C GLY A 14 -8.41 2.24 -8.60
N MET A 15 -7.62 1.82 -7.60
CA MET A 15 -6.95 2.76 -6.70
C MET A 15 -5.89 3.59 -7.41
N LEU A 16 -5.09 3.00 -8.31
CA LEU A 16 -4.14 3.77 -9.13
C LEU A 16 -4.85 4.79 -10.02
N GLY A 17 -6.00 4.42 -10.60
CA GLY A 17 -6.84 5.32 -11.39
C GLY A 17 -7.42 6.47 -10.56
N ILE A 18 -7.99 6.19 -9.40
CA ILE A 18 -8.57 7.20 -8.50
C ILE A 18 -7.49 8.14 -7.96
N VAL A 19 -6.37 7.60 -7.48
CA VAL A 19 -5.25 8.41 -6.96
C VAL A 19 -4.63 9.25 -8.07
N GLY A 20 -4.44 8.68 -9.26
CA GLY A 20 -3.92 9.41 -10.41
C GLY A 20 -4.86 10.54 -10.85
N TRP A 21 -6.17 10.26 -10.94
CA TRP A 21 -7.18 11.27 -11.23
C TRP A 21 -7.21 12.37 -10.17
N ALA A 22 -7.19 12.02 -8.88
CA ALA A 22 -7.16 12.99 -7.80
C ALA A 22 -5.91 13.87 -7.87
N SER A 23 -4.73 13.26 -8.07
CA SER A 23 -3.44 13.96 -8.18
C SER A 23 -3.38 14.91 -9.38
N TYR A 24 -4.07 14.58 -10.48
CA TYR A 24 -4.20 15.46 -11.64
C TYR A 24 -5.11 16.67 -11.37
N ARG A 25 -6.09 16.54 -10.47
CA ARG A 25 -7.05 17.59 -10.13
C ARG A 25 -6.55 18.52 -9.01
N CYS A 26 -5.88 17.95 -8.02
CA CYS A 26 -5.42 18.65 -6.82
C CYS A 26 -4.18 17.91 -6.30
N ALA A 27 -3.06 18.61 -6.14
CA ALA A 27 -1.90 18.01 -5.51
C ALA A 27 -2.23 17.70 -4.04
N LEU A 28 -1.66 16.60 -3.51
CA LEU A 28 -1.91 16.18 -2.12
C LEU A 28 -1.63 17.30 -1.10
N PHE A 29 -0.64 18.13 -1.37
CA PHE A 29 -0.22 19.22 -0.48
C PHE A 29 -1.01 20.51 -0.67
N ASP A 30 -1.86 20.57 -1.70
CA ASP A 30 -2.76 21.70 -1.97
C ASP A 30 -4.17 21.46 -1.41
N ILE A 31 -4.36 20.41 -0.59
CA ILE A 31 -5.64 20.13 0.07
C ILE A 31 -5.98 21.31 1.01
N PRO A 32 -7.16 21.93 0.87
CA PRO A 32 -7.54 23.07 1.71
C PRO A 32 -7.55 22.71 3.21
N PRO A 33 -7.10 23.62 4.11
CA PRO A 33 -7.09 23.38 5.55
C PRO A 33 -8.47 23.01 6.12
N GLU A 34 -9.54 23.53 5.53
CA GLU A 34 -10.91 23.25 5.95
C GLU A 34 -11.24 21.75 5.79
N VAL A 35 -10.73 21.11 4.74
CA VAL A 35 -10.90 19.67 4.50
C VAL A 35 -10.12 18.87 5.54
N LEU A 36 -8.88 19.27 5.83
CA LEU A 36 -8.04 18.60 6.84
C LEU A 36 -8.65 18.67 8.24
N SER A 37 -9.36 19.75 8.55
CA SER A 37 -10.05 19.95 9.84
C SER A 37 -11.45 19.31 9.90
N HIS A 38 -11.98 18.82 8.77
CA HIS A 38 -13.33 18.29 8.71
C HIS A 38 -13.42 16.95 9.49
N PRO A 39 -14.36 16.80 10.46
CA PRO A 39 -14.40 15.63 11.34
C PRO A 39 -14.48 14.28 10.61
N TRP A 40 -15.30 14.21 9.56
CA TRP A 40 -15.41 12.98 8.75
C TRP A 40 -14.15 12.68 7.93
N PHE A 41 -13.40 13.71 7.51
CA PHE A 41 -12.16 13.50 6.79
C PHE A 41 -11.09 12.92 7.70
N ILE A 42 -10.99 13.45 8.92
CA ILE A 42 -10.10 12.90 9.97
C ILE A 42 -10.50 11.46 10.31
N ALA A 43 -11.80 11.20 10.49
CA ALA A 43 -12.29 9.87 10.85
C ALA A 43 -11.99 8.83 9.76
N THR A 44 -12.23 9.14 8.48
CA THR A 44 -11.95 8.20 7.37
C THR A 44 -10.46 8.01 7.13
N LEU A 45 -9.64 9.06 7.33
CA LEU A 45 -8.19 8.96 7.27
C LEU A 45 -7.67 8.03 8.39
N LEU A 46 -8.13 8.24 9.62
CA LEU A 46 -7.74 7.40 10.75
C LEU A 46 -8.18 5.95 10.56
N ASP A 47 -9.42 5.72 10.13
CA ASP A 47 -9.95 4.39 9.81
C ASP A 47 -9.05 3.66 8.78
N ALA A 48 -8.70 4.33 7.68
CA ALA A 48 -7.83 3.77 6.65
C ALA A 48 -6.43 3.41 7.21
N TYR A 49 -5.80 4.32 7.97
CA TYR A 49 -4.46 4.08 8.52
C TYR A 49 -4.47 3.00 9.61
N CYS A 50 -5.52 2.90 10.42
CA CYS A 50 -5.71 1.79 11.35
C CYS A 50 -5.81 0.45 10.60
N ALA A 51 -6.57 0.40 9.49
CA ALA A 51 -6.64 -0.79 8.64
C ALA A 51 -5.29 -1.14 8.00
N PHE A 52 -4.50 -0.14 7.59
CA PHE A 52 -3.17 -0.33 7.03
C PHE A 52 -2.21 -0.96 8.04
N VAL A 53 -2.21 -0.46 9.27
CA VAL A 53 -1.39 -1.03 10.36
C VAL A 53 -1.86 -2.43 10.70
N ALA A 54 -3.18 -2.67 10.80
CA ALA A 54 -3.72 -3.99 11.08
C ALA A 54 -3.31 -5.03 10.02
N PHE A 55 -3.42 -4.67 8.74
CA PHE A 55 -2.94 -5.52 7.65
C PHE A 55 -1.42 -5.71 7.68
N TRP A 56 -0.67 -4.64 7.97
CA TRP A 56 0.77 -4.73 8.10
C TRP A 56 1.21 -5.68 9.22
N VAL A 57 0.52 -5.75 10.36
CA VAL A 57 0.86 -6.71 11.43
C VAL A 57 0.88 -8.15 10.89
N TRP A 58 -0.08 -8.50 10.02
CA TRP A 58 -0.09 -9.80 9.35
C TRP A 58 1.09 -9.95 8.37
N VAL A 59 1.40 -8.93 7.57
CA VAL A 59 2.59 -8.92 6.69
C VAL A 59 3.88 -9.07 7.50
N ALA A 60 4.00 -8.35 8.61
CA ALA A 60 5.14 -8.36 9.49
C ALA A 60 5.35 -9.73 10.14
N TRP A 61 4.25 -10.38 10.53
CA TRP A 61 4.28 -11.77 10.96
C TRP A 61 4.79 -12.67 9.82
N LYS A 62 4.30 -12.52 8.59
CA LYS A 62 4.71 -13.37 7.45
C LYS A 62 6.17 -13.21 7.06
N GLU A 63 6.70 -12.00 6.98
CA GLU A 63 8.05 -11.74 6.50
C GLU A 63 9.13 -12.13 7.53
N GLY A 64 10.10 -12.92 7.09
CA GLY A 64 11.12 -13.53 7.95
C GLY A 64 12.21 -12.55 8.43
N THR A 65 12.43 -11.44 7.71
CA THR A 65 13.49 -10.47 8.02
C THR A 65 12.91 -9.14 8.52
N VAL A 66 13.55 -8.54 9.52
CA VAL A 66 13.15 -7.22 10.06
C VAL A 66 13.16 -6.16 8.97
N ALA A 67 14.17 -6.17 8.09
CA ALA A 67 14.27 -5.24 6.97
C ALA A 67 13.03 -5.31 6.06
N ALA A 68 12.55 -6.51 5.70
CA ALA A 68 11.36 -6.63 4.87
C ALA A 68 10.10 -6.13 5.60
N ARG A 69 9.97 -6.39 6.91
CA ARG A 69 8.84 -5.90 7.72
C ARG A 69 8.77 -4.38 7.73
N VAL A 70 9.92 -3.72 7.96
CA VAL A 70 10.02 -2.26 8.01
C VAL A 70 9.78 -1.64 6.62
N LEU A 71 10.35 -2.22 5.57
CA LEU A 71 10.13 -1.72 4.21
C LEU A 71 8.66 -1.85 3.80
N TRP A 72 8.00 -2.97 4.12
CA TRP A 72 6.57 -3.14 3.86
C TRP A 72 5.70 -2.19 4.70
N LEU A 73 6.09 -1.86 5.94
CA LEU A 73 5.39 -0.87 6.75
C LEU A 73 5.29 0.46 6.01
N PHE A 74 6.44 1.04 5.66
CA PHE A 74 6.47 2.33 4.99
C PHE A 74 5.87 2.28 3.59
N THR A 75 6.05 1.17 2.87
CA THR A 75 5.39 0.96 1.57
C THR A 75 3.87 1.02 1.72
N ILE A 76 3.30 0.33 2.71
CA ILE A 76 1.85 0.30 2.93
C ILE A 76 1.34 1.67 3.42
N LEU A 77 2.05 2.34 4.33
CA LEU A 77 1.64 3.65 4.84
C LEU A 77 1.65 4.73 3.75
N LEU A 78 2.61 4.71 2.83
CA LEU A 78 2.73 5.74 1.80
C LEU A 78 1.84 5.48 0.58
N TRP A 79 1.67 4.22 0.19
CA TRP A 79 0.85 3.85 -0.96
C TRP A 79 -0.60 3.53 -0.61
N GLY A 80 -0.89 3.08 0.61
CA GLY A 80 -2.21 2.63 1.05
C GLY A 80 -2.67 1.36 0.32
N ASN A 81 -3.94 1.34 -0.09
CA ASN A 81 -4.58 0.17 -0.70
C ASN A 81 -3.89 -0.40 -1.97
N PRO A 82 -3.26 0.40 -2.87
CA PRO A 82 -2.40 -0.14 -3.93
C PRO A 82 -1.32 -1.12 -3.43
N ALA A 83 -0.63 -0.79 -2.34
CA ALA A 83 0.40 -1.67 -1.77
C ALA A 83 -0.21 -2.95 -1.18
N ILE A 84 -1.36 -2.84 -0.51
CA ILE A 84 -2.11 -3.99 0.02
C ILE A 84 -2.53 -4.93 -1.11
N ALA A 85 -3.15 -4.40 -2.15
CA ALA A 85 -3.60 -5.17 -3.31
C ALA A 85 -2.42 -5.84 -4.03
N LEU A 86 -1.31 -5.12 -4.21
CA LEU A 86 -0.08 -5.68 -4.77
C LEU A 86 0.48 -6.80 -3.90
N TYR A 87 0.57 -6.62 -2.58
CA TYR A 87 1.03 -7.66 -1.66
C TYR A 87 0.18 -8.93 -1.78
N MET A 88 -1.15 -8.78 -1.82
CA MET A 88 -2.07 -9.90 -1.97
C MET A 88 -1.90 -10.63 -3.32
N LEU A 89 -1.71 -9.89 -4.41
CA LEU A 89 -1.43 -10.49 -5.73
C LEU A 89 -0.10 -11.26 -5.75
N LEU A 90 0.94 -10.74 -5.08
CA LEU A 90 2.22 -11.42 -4.94
C LEU A 90 2.08 -12.72 -4.14
N GLU A 91 1.39 -12.68 -3.00
CA GLU A 91 1.17 -13.87 -2.18
C GLU A 91 0.34 -14.93 -2.93
N LEU A 92 -0.76 -14.53 -3.57
CA LEU A 92 -1.56 -15.43 -4.42
C LEU A 92 -0.73 -16.02 -5.56
N SER A 93 0.24 -15.28 -6.09
CA SER A 93 1.13 -15.73 -7.17
C SER A 93 2.19 -16.71 -6.68
N ARG A 94 2.82 -16.42 -5.55
CA ARG A 94 3.79 -17.28 -4.88
C ARG A 94 3.18 -18.63 -4.52
N VAL A 95 2.04 -18.61 -3.82
CA VAL A 95 1.37 -19.83 -3.37
C VAL A 95 0.96 -20.72 -4.56
N LYS A 96 0.40 -20.14 -5.64
CA LYS A 96 0.08 -20.93 -6.85
C LYS A 96 1.33 -21.56 -7.46
N ARG A 97 2.45 -20.83 -7.51
CA ARG A 97 3.72 -21.34 -8.05
C ARG A 97 4.29 -22.47 -7.18
N GLU A 98 4.07 -22.38 -5.88
CA GLU A 98 4.46 -23.40 -4.89
C GLU A 98 3.48 -24.59 -4.83
N GLY A 99 2.42 -24.60 -5.64
CA GLY A 99 1.40 -25.66 -5.65
C GLY A 99 0.49 -25.68 -4.41
N GLY A 100 0.52 -24.63 -3.58
CA GLY A 100 -0.23 -24.55 -2.32
C GLY A 100 -1.71 -24.18 -2.50
N GLY A 101 -2.51 -24.51 -1.47
CA GLY A 101 -3.92 -24.13 -1.35
C GLY A 101 -4.12 -22.68 -0.90
N LEU A 102 -5.37 -22.23 -0.77
CA LEU A 102 -5.67 -20.84 -0.36
C LEU A 102 -5.26 -20.55 1.09
N ASP A 103 -5.30 -21.56 1.95
CA ASP A 103 -4.82 -21.53 3.33
C ASP A 103 -3.36 -21.07 3.44
N ALA A 104 -2.49 -21.52 2.52
CA ALA A 104 -1.09 -21.14 2.45
C ALA A 104 -0.89 -19.62 2.20
N VAL A 105 -1.90 -18.93 1.63
CA VAL A 105 -1.86 -17.47 1.52
C VAL A 105 -1.85 -16.83 2.90
N PHE A 106 -2.48 -17.42 3.91
CA PHE A 106 -2.53 -16.87 5.26
C PHE A 106 -1.43 -17.41 6.16
N THR A 107 -0.98 -18.65 5.96
CA THR A 107 -0.11 -19.36 6.92
C THR A 107 1.37 -19.37 6.54
N THR A 108 1.73 -19.27 5.26
CA THR A 108 3.11 -19.47 4.82
C THR A 108 4.01 -18.28 5.13
N LYS A 109 5.06 -18.51 5.94
CA LYS A 109 6.14 -17.53 6.19
C LYS A 109 6.99 -17.30 4.94
N ARG A 110 7.47 -16.08 4.76
CA ARG A 110 8.29 -15.66 3.62
C ARG A 110 9.73 -15.37 4.04
N PRO A 111 10.72 -15.60 3.17
CA PRO A 111 12.12 -15.36 3.51
C PRO A 111 12.47 -13.89 3.77
N GLY A 112 11.56 -12.93 3.52
CA GLY A 112 11.83 -11.51 3.78
C GLY A 112 12.45 -10.79 2.58
N ALA A 113 11.76 -10.79 1.43
CA ALA A 113 12.28 -10.14 0.22
C ALA A 113 12.18 -8.61 0.31
N THR A 114 13.32 -7.92 0.20
CA THR A 114 13.42 -6.46 0.38
C THR A 114 13.37 -5.65 -0.91
N LYS A 115 13.75 -6.23 -2.06
CA LYS A 115 13.92 -5.51 -3.33
C LYS A 115 12.66 -4.75 -3.75
N LEU A 116 11.51 -5.43 -3.77
CA LEU A 116 10.25 -4.83 -4.20
C LEU A 116 9.75 -3.74 -3.25
N PRO A 117 9.60 -3.98 -1.93
CA PRO A 117 9.15 -2.91 -1.03
C PRO A 117 10.14 -1.75 -0.97
N ALA A 118 11.46 -1.99 -1.10
CA ALA A 118 12.43 -0.89 -1.22
C ALA A 118 12.23 -0.04 -2.47
N LEU A 119 11.98 -0.66 -3.63
CA LEU A 119 11.69 0.04 -4.88
C LEU A 119 10.41 0.88 -4.76
N LEU A 120 9.34 0.29 -4.21
CA LEU A 120 8.06 0.97 -4.02
C LEU A 120 8.19 2.13 -3.02
N LEU A 121 8.95 1.94 -1.93
CA LEU A 121 9.23 2.99 -0.98
C LEU A 121 10.00 4.15 -1.64
N GLY A 122 11.05 3.85 -2.40
CA GLY A 122 11.80 4.86 -3.15
C GLY A 122 10.92 5.63 -4.13
N LEU A 123 10.04 4.93 -4.86
CA LEU A 123 9.09 5.55 -5.78
C LEU A 123 8.08 6.45 -5.04
N ALA A 124 7.54 5.99 -3.90
CA ALA A 124 6.64 6.82 -3.09
C ALA A 124 7.36 8.08 -2.61
N VAL A 125 8.55 7.96 -2.03
CA VAL A 125 9.32 9.12 -1.56
C VAL A 125 9.54 10.12 -2.71
N ALA A 126 9.93 9.64 -3.89
CA ALA A 126 10.09 10.51 -5.06
C ALA A 126 8.78 11.23 -5.45
N VAL A 127 7.66 10.51 -5.49
CA VAL A 127 6.34 11.09 -5.81
C VAL A 127 5.92 12.14 -4.78
N TYR A 128 6.10 11.86 -3.48
CA TYR A 128 5.77 12.80 -2.42
C TYR A 128 6.66 14.04 -2.46
N LEU A 129 7.97 13.89 -2.75
CA LEU A 129 8.87 15.04 -2.92
C LEU A 129 8.48 15.91 -4.12
N ILE A 130 8.04 15.31 -5.22
CA ILE A 130 7.53 16.06 -6.39
C ILE A 130 6.26 16.83 -6.01
N GLY A 131 5.32 16.17 -5.32
CA GLY A 131 4.09 16.82 -4.85
C GLY A 131 4.36 17.94 -3.85
N ALA A 132 5.35 17.78 -2.98
CA ALA A 132 5.72 18.76 -1.96
C ALA A 132 6.56 19.92 -2.51
N LYS A 133 6.98 19.87 -3.78
CA LYS A 133 7.90 20.85 -4.37
C LYS A 133 7.41 22.30 -4.19
N ASN A 134 6.12 22.54 -4.38
CA ASN A 134 5.52 23.86 -4.26
C ASN A 134 5.45 24.36 -2.81
N VAL A 135 5.43 23.46 -1.82
CA VAL A 135 5.41 23.79 -0.39
C VAL A 135 6.83 23.94 0.18
N LEU A 136 7.78 23.15 -0.32
CA LEU A 136 9.17 23.14 0.17
C LEU A 136 10.05 24.23 -0.46
N PHE A 137 9.74 24.64 -1.69
CA PHE A 137 10.55 25.58 -2.47
C PHE A 137 9.74 26.77 -3.02
N GLY A 138 8.50 26.93 -2.58
CA GLY A 138 7.61 28.04 -2.96
C GLY A 138 7.57 29.14 -1.91
#